data_AF-A0A483A3Q9-F1
#
_entry.id   AF-A0A483A3Q9-F1
#
_cell.length_a   1.000
_cell.length_b   1.000
_cell.length_c   1.000
_cell.angle_alpha   90.00
_cell.angle_beta   90.00
_cell.angle_gamma   90.00
#
_symmetry.space_group_name_H-M   'P 1'
#
loop_
_entity.id
_entity.type
_entity.pdbx_description
1 polymer ?
#
loop_
_entity_poly.entity_id
_entity_poly.type
_entity_poly.pdbx_seq_one_letter_code
_entity_poly.pdbx_strand_id
1 'polypeptide(L)'
;MFDLPNNSDINNILRKFYKNNKIIAAVCHGPACFVGATLKNRQSLLAGRRITGFTNEEEIAAEQDKNMPFLYRRDLCINRDD
;
A
#
# COMPACT_ATOMS: atom_id res chain seq x y z
N MET A 1 8.07 2.13 3.37
CA MET A 1 8.06 0.85 4.13
C MET A 1 8.15 1.06 5.64
N PHE A 2 8.72 2.15 6.16
CA PHE A 2 8.95 2.32 7.60
C PHE A 2 7.95 3.26 8.27
N ASP A 3 7.61 4.35 7.59
CA ASP A 3 7.01 5.57 8.13
C ASP A 3 5.54 5.76 7.72
N LEU A 4 5.20 5.39 6.49
CA LEU A 4 3.83 5.46 5.96
C LEU A 4 2.90 4.35 6.48
N PRO A 5 3.34 3.09 6.64
CA PRO A 5 2.49 2.01 7.14
C PRO A 5 1.96 2.32 8.53
N ASN A 6 0.66 2.08 8.75
CA ASN A 6 -0.02 2.32 10.03
C ASN A 6 0.05 3.78 10.56
N ASN A 7 0.47 4.75 9.74
CA ASN A 7 0.50 6.15 10.11
C ASN A 7 -0.92 6.74 10.16
N SER A 8 -1.33 7.26 11.31
CA SER A 8 -2.69 7.78 11.52
C SER A 8 -3.03 8.97 10.64
N ASP A 9 -2.06 9.85 10.37
CA ASP A 9 -2.28 11.05 9.56
C ASP A 9 -2.45 10.70 8.09
N ILE A 10 -1.63 9.78 7.60
CA ILE A 10 -1.77 9.20 6.25
C ILE A 10 -3.13 8.53 6.11
N ASN A 11 -3.54 7.69 7.07
CA ASN A 11 -4.85 7.03 7.04
C ASN A 11 -6.00 8.05 7.05
N ASN A 12 -5.88 9.15 7.80
CA ASN A 12 -6.84 10.25 7.80
C ASN A 12 -6.94 10.95 6.44
N ILE A 13 -5.81 11.26 5.81
CA ILE A 13 -5.76 11.87 4.48
C ILE A 13 -6.36 10.94 3.43
N LEU A 14 -5.96 9.67 3.41
CA LEU A 14 -6.48 8.66 2.48
C LEU A 14 -7.99 8.50 2.61
N ARG A 15 -8.52 8.41 3.84
CA ARG A 15 -9.97 8.37 4.09
C ARG A 15 -10.69 9.63 3.60
N LYS A 16 -10.13 10.81 3.85
CA LYS A 16 -10.72 12.08 3.41
C LYS A 16 -10.80 12.13 1.88
N PHE A 17 -9.73 11.74 1.20
CA PHE A 17 -9.66 11.77 -0.26
C PHE A 17 -10.59 10.72 -0.87
N TYR A 18 -10.61 9.51 -0.32
CA TYR A 18 -11.53 8.45 -0.70
C TYR A 18 -12.99 8.90 -0.61
N LYS A 19 -13.40 9.49 0.53
CA LYS A 19 -14.78 9.98 0.74
C LYS A 19 -15.19 11.10 -0.20
N ASN A 20 -14.23 11.94 -0.61
CA ASN A 20 -14.47 13.07 -1.50
C ASN A 20 -14.27 12.71 -2.98
N ASN A 21 -14.23 11.41 -3.32
CA ASN A 21 -14.01 10.90 -4.67
C ASN A 21 -12.80 11.53 -5.36
N LYS A 22 -11.71 11.72 -4.62
CA LYS A 22 -10.44 12.27 -5.14
C LYS A 22 -9.54 11.15 -5.64
N ILE A 23 -8.70 11.47 -6.61
CA ILE A 23 -7.66 10.57 -7.11
C ILE A 23 -6.59 10.40 -6.02
N ILE A 24 -6.16 9.15 -5.82
CA ILE A 24 -5.02 8.79 -4.98
C ILE A 24 -4.09 7.95 -5.85
N ALA A 25 -2.82 8.36 -5.95
CA ALA A 25 -1.79 7.65 -6.69
C ALA A 25 -0.62 7.34 -5.76
N ALA A 26 0.02 6.21 -5.98
CA ALA A 26 1.22 5.78 -5.28
C ALA A 26 2.08 4.95 -6.24
N VAL A 27 3.40 5.08 -6.12
CA VAL A 27 4.38 4.46 -7.04
C VAL A 27 5.52 3.82 -6.24
N CYS A 28 6.11 2.75 -6.78
CA CYS A 28 7.22 2.02 -6.15
C CYS A 28 6.82 1.50 -4.76
N HIS A 29 7.44 1.96 -3.67
CA HIS A 29 7.04 1.64 -2.29
C HIS A 29 5.90 2.50 -1.72
N GLY A 30 5.43 3.50 -2.47
CA GLY A 30 4.29 4.34 -2.08
C GLY A 30 3.05 3.56 -1.63
N PRO A 31 2.67 2.44 -2.27
CA PRO A 31 1.54 1.61 -1.84
C PRO A 31 1.64 1.09 -0.40
N ALA A 32 2.83 1.13 0.23
CA ALA A 32 3.00 0.87 1.66
C ALA A 32 2.12 1.78 2.54
N CYS A 33 1.74 2.96 2.06
CA CYS A 33 0.80 3.85 2.75
C CYS A 33 -0.59 3.26 2.95
N PHE A 34 -0.96 2.25 2.15
CA PHE A 34 -2.23 1.54 2.29
C PHE A 34 -2.18 0.39 3.30
N VAL A 35 -0.99 0.04 3.80
CA VAL A 35 -0.84 -0.96 4.87
C VAL A 35 -1.49 -0.41 6.14
N GLY A 36 -2.57 -1.06 6.58
CA GLY A 36 -3.39 -0.61 7.72
C GLY A 36 -4.40 0.50 7.38
N ALA A 37 -4.48 0.94 6.13
CA ALA A 37 -5.46 1.95 5.71
C ALA A 37 -6.87 1.35 5.65
N THR A 38 -7.75 1.82 6.54
CA THR A 38 -9.10 1.27 6.73
C THR A 38 -10.14 2.38 6.83
N LEU A 39 -11.34 2.09 6.32
CA LEU A 39 -12.54 2.89 6.52
C LEU A 39 -12.99 2.82 7.98
N LYS A 40 -13.93 3.68 8.40
CA LYS A 40 -14.45 3.69 9.79
C LYS A 40 -15.06 2.34 10.22
N ASN A 41 -15.57 1.57 9.27
CA ASN A 41 -16.11 0.22 9.48
C ASN A 41 -15.02 -0.89 9.46
N ARG A 42 -13.74 -0.52 9.52
CA ARG A 42 -12.56 -1.40 9.48
C ARG A 42 -12.34 -2.14 8.15
N GLN A 43 -13.14 -1.89 7.12
CA GLN A 43 -12.85 -2.41 5.78
C GLN A 43 -11.61 -1.74 5.21
N SER A 44 -10.76 -2.51 4.53
CA SER A 44 -9.60 -1.98 3.81
C SER A 44 -10.02 -0.94 2.78
N LEU A 45 -9.27 0.17 2.66
CA LEU A 45 -9.49 1.13 1.57
C LEU A 45 -9.25 0.52 0.17
N LEU A 46 -8.52 -0.60 0.12
CA LEU A 46 -8.22 -1.33 -1.11
C LEU A 46 -9.26 -2.41 -1.45
N ALA A 47 -10.30 -2.60 -0.62
CA ALA A 47 -11.30 -3.63 -0.86
C ALA A 47 -11.91 -3.50 -2.28
N GLY A 48 -11.80 -4.58 -3.07
CA GLY A 48 -12.30 -4.63 -4.45
C GLY A 48 -11.47 -3.83 -5.47
N ARG A 49 -10.26 -3.37 -5.12
CA ARG A 49 -9.38 -2.62 -6.03
C ARG A 49 -8.18 -3.45 -6.43
N ARG A 50 -7.79 -3.33 -7.70
CA ARG A 50 -6.48 -3.77 -8.19
C ARG A 50 -5.49 -2.62 -8.04
N ILE A 51 -4.31 -2.91 -7.52
CA ILE A 51 -3.22 -1.95 -7.36
C ILE A 51 -1.92 -2.57 -7.89
N THR A 52 -0.88 -1.75 -8.03
CA THR A 52 0.48 -2.18 -8.35
C THR A 52 1.50 -1.45 -7.48
N GLY A 53 2.74 -1.93 -7.44
CA GLY A 53 3.84 -1.39 -6.63
C GLY A 53 5.14 -2.14 -6.88
N PHE A 54 6.18 -1.76 -6.15
CA PHE A 54 7.46 -2.46 -6.17
C PHE A 54 7.28 -3.89 -5.64
N THR A 55 7.74 -4.89 -6.39
CA THR A 55 7.47 -6.30 -6.07
C THR A 55 8.49 -6.86 -5.09
N ASN A 56 8.13 -7.98 -4.46
CA ASN A 56 9.07 -8.68 -3.57
C ASN A 56 10.27 -9.22 -4.36
N GLU A 57 10.05 -9.65 -5.61
CA GLU A 57 11.11 -10.11 -6.52
C GLU A 57 12.09 -8.97 -6.86
N GLU A 58 11.57 -7.75 -7.08
CA GLU A 58 12.41 -6.56 -7.31
C GLU A 58 13.23 -6.21 -6.05
N GLU A 59 12.66 -6.36 -4.86
CA GLU A 59 13.38 -6.13 -3.58
C GLU A 59 14.50 -7.16 -3.35
N ILE A 60 14.25 -8.44 -3.65
CA ILE A 60 15.24 -9.52 -3.58
C ILE A 60 16.35 -9.27 -4.61
N ALA A 61 15.99 -8.90 -5.83
CA ALA A 61 16.98 -8.60 -6.88
C ALA A 61 17.86 -7.37 -6.53
N ALA A 62 17.34 -6.45 -5.73
CA ALA A 62 18.09 -5.32 -5.18
C ALA A 62 18.88 -5.65 -3.90
N GLU A 63 18.81 -6.89 -3.40
CA GLU A 63 19.43 -7.35 -2.15
C GLU A 63 19.01 -6.55 -0.90
N GLN A 64 17.82 -5.94 -0.94
CA GLN A 64 17.29 -5.10 0.14
C GLN A 64 16.19 -5.81 0.95
N ASP A 65 15.79 -7.01 0.56
CA ASP A 65 14.72 -7.79 1.20
C ASP A 65 14.93 -7.98 2.71
N LYS A 66 16.19 -8.19 3.12
CA LYS A 66 16.58 -8.34 4.53
C LYS A 66 16.64 -7.03 5.31
N ASN A 67 16.69 -5.91 4.61
CA ASN A 67 16.73 -4.57 5.22
C ASN A 67 15.33 -3.96 5.36
N MET A 68 14.32 -4.53 4.69
CA MET A 68 12.94 -4.05 4.76
C MET A 68 12.21 -4.58 6.01
N PRO A 69 11.36 -3.74 6.65
CA PRO A 69 10.63 -4.13 7.86
C PRO A 69 9.50 -5.13 7.55
N PHE A 70 9.09 -5.20 6.29
CA PHE A 70 8.19 -6.21 5.74
C PHE A 70 8.33 -6.23 4.22
N LEU A 71 7.87 -7.33 3.62
CA LEU A 71 7.59 -7.44 2.19
C LEU A 71 6.07 -7.44 2.00
N TYR A 72 5.58 -7.05 0.82
CA TYR A 72 4.14 -7.04 0.56
C TYR A 72 3.57 -8.47 0.64
N ARG A 73 2.44 -8.66 1.31
CA ARG A 73 1.72 -9.94 1.31
C ARG A 73 1.05 -10.17 -0.03
N ARG A 74 0.87 -11.43 -0.42
CA ARG A 74 0.18 -11.79 -1.68
C ARG A 74 -1.24 -11.21 -1.78
N ASP A 75 -1.89 -10.99 -0.64
CA ASP A 75 -3.26 -10.45 -0.58
C ASP A 75 -3.30 -8.93 -0.84
N LEU A 76 -2.14 -8.27 -0.78
CA LEU A 76 -1.89 -6.92 -1.30
C LEU A 76 -1.42 -6.93 -2.77
N CYS A 77 -1.28 -8.11 -3.40
CA CYS A 77 -0.76 -8.24 -4.77
C CYS A 77 -1.56 -7.36 -5.74
N ILE A 78 -0.97 -6.23 -6.14
CA ILE A 78 -0.01 -6.17 -7.26
C ILE A 78 -0.14 -7.37 -8.22
N ASN A 79 -1.26 -7.46 -8.92
CA ASN A 79 -1.26 -8.19 -10.19
C ASN A 79 -0.51 -7.33 -11.19
N ARG A 80 0.62 -7.81 -11.68
CA ARG A 80 1.09 -7.38 -13.00
C ARG A 80 0.12 -7.97 -14.01
N ASP A 81 -0.25 -7.16 -15.00
CA ASP A 81 -0.99 -7.62 -16.17
C ASP A 81 -0.01 -8.32 -17.12
N ASP A 82 0.60 -9.43 -16.68
CA ASP A 82 1.35 -10.39 -17.50
C ASP A 82 0.69 -11.77 -17.52
#